data_AF-A0A519KPX4-F1
#
_entry.id   AF-A0A519KPX4-F1
#
_cell.length_a   1.000
_cell.length_b   1.000
_cell.length_c   1.000
_cell.angle_alpha   90.00
_cell.angle_beta   90.00
_cell.angle_gamma   90.00
#
_symmetry.space_group_name_H-M   'P 1'
#
loop_
_entity.id
_entity.type
_entity.pdbx_description
1 polymer ?
#
loop_
_entity_poly.entity_id
_entity_poly.type
_entity_poly.pdbx_seq_one_letter_code
_entity_poly.pdbx_strand_id
1 'polypeptide(L)' 'MDYSLSKDGRYMLRAYRKNEYQVALQGQIVETGVGFIITLDYDKFREIFQSSKREKRKREREKNNNQVVDFK' A
#
# COMPACT_ATOMS: atom_id res chain seq x y z
N MET A 1 -7.86 -7.68 17.89
CA MET A 1 -9.09 -7.43 17.12
C MET A 1 -8.68 -7.27 15.68
N ASP A 2 -9.25 -8.05 14.77
CA ASP A 2 -8.91 -8.01 13.35
C ASP A 2 -10.10 -7.47 12.56
N TYR A 3 -9.85 -6.56 11.60
CA TYR A 3 -10.86 -5.94 10.76
C TYR A 3 -10.47 -6.04 9.29
N SER A 4 -11.40 -6.54 8.47
CA SER A 4 -11.19 -6.68 7.04
C SER A 4 -11.57 -5.40 6.31
N LEU A 5 -10.60 -4.81 5.59
CA LEU A 5 -10.81 -3.62 4.79
C LEU A 5 -11.24 -3.95 3.34
N SER A 6 -11.06 -5.20 2.91
CA SER A 6 -11.47 -5.66 1.59
C SER A 6 -12.27 -6.97 1.65
N LYS A 7 -13.28 -7.11 0.80
CA LYS A 7 -14.14 -8.31 0.75
C LYS A 7 -13.38 -9.63 0.53
N ASP A 8 -12.22 -9.55 -0.10
CA ASP A 8 -11.36 -10.70 -0.42
C ASP A 8 -10.22 -10.92 0.59
N GLY A 9 -10.12 -10.06 1.61
CA GLY A 9 -9.13 -10.18 2.67
C GLY A 9 -7.69 -9.79 2.32
N ARG A 10 -7.44 -9.22 1.14
CA ARG A 10 -6.11 -8.70 0.76
C ARG A 10 -5.64 -7.50 1.59
N TYR A 11 -6.55 -6.81 2.26
CA TYR A 11 -6.26 -5.70 3.15
C TYR A 11 -6.89 -5.96 4.52
N MET A 12 -6.05 -6.13 5.54
CA MET A 12 -6.48 -6.40 6.90
C MET A 12 -5.85 -5.42 7.88
N LEU A 13 -6.62 -4.98 8.87
CA LEU A 13 -6.17 -4.17 9.99
C LEU A 13 -6.23 -5.01 11.27
N ARG A 14 -5.17 -5.00 12.07
CA ARG A 14 -5.07 -5.74 13.32
C ARG A 14 -4.76 -4.79 14.47
N ALA A 15 -5.68 -4.64 15.40
CA ALA A 15 -5.46 -3.93 16.65
C ALA A 15 -5.02 -4.93 17.74
N TYR A 16 -3.94 -4.61 18.44
CA TYR A 16 -3.42 -5.39 19.56
C TYR A 16 -3.40 -4.56 20.84
N ARG A 17 -3.69 -5.22 21.96
CA ARG A 17 -3.57 -4.65 23.30
C ARG A 17 -2.84 -5.65 24.18
N LYS A 18 -1.70 -5.25 24.73
CA LYS A 18 -0.94 -6.03 25.72
C LYS A 18 -1.08 -5.36 27.08
N ASN A 19 -1.43 -6.15 28.08
CA ASN A 19 -1.50 -5.69 29.48
C ASN A 19 -0.41 -6.42 30.24
N GLU A 20 0.59 -5.70 30.75
CA GLU A 20 1.62 -6.25 31.63
C GLU A 20 1.43 -5.70 33.03
N TYR A 21 1.38 -6.62 34.01
CA TYR A 21 1.38 -6.28 35.41
C TYR A 21 2.81 -6.40 35.92
N GLN A 22 3.41 -5.28 36.31
CA GLN A 22 4.73 -5.28 36.92
C GLN A 22 4.57 -5.08 38.42
N VAL A 23 5.02 -6.04 39.23
CA VAL A 23 4.87 -5.98 40.70
C VAL A 23 5.80 -4.91 41.32
N ALA A 24 6.89 -4.55 40.63
CA ALA A 24 7.91 -3.61 41.12
C ALA A 24 7.53 -2.12 40.95
N LEU A 25 6.69 -1.81 39.97
CA LEU A 25 6.10 -0.49 39.76
C LEU A 25 4.64 -0.66 40.14
N GLN A 26 4.19 -0.05 41.23
CA GLN A 26 2.86 -0.23 41.81
C GLN A 26 1.74 0.30 40.88
N GLY A 27 1.54 -0.33 39.71
CA GLY A 27 0.72 0.18 38.61
C GLY A 27 0.64 -0.76 37.41
N GLN A 28 -0.39 -0.57 36.58
CA GLN A 28 -0.67 -1.38 35.39
C GLN A 28 -0.16 -0.67 34.13
N ILE A 29 0.60 -1.37 33.29
CA ILE A 29 1.02 -0.86 31.97
C ILE A 29 0.13 -1.48 30.90
N VAL A 30 -0.51 -0.63 30.10
CA VAL A 30 -1.35 -1.01 28.96
C VAL A 30 -0.74 -0.46 27.68
N GLU A 31 -0.30 -1.35 26.80
CA GLU A 31 0.24 -1.00 25.48
C GLU A 31 -0.79 -1.34 24.40
N THR A 32 -1.21 -0.33 23.63
CA THR A 32 -2.10 -0.48 22.48
C THR A 32 -1.36 -0.16 21.19
N GLY A 33 -1.55 -0.97 20.16
CA GLY A 33 -1.04 -0.65 18.83
C GLY A 33 -1.87 -1.23 17.70
N VAL A 34 -1.53 -0.84 16.48
CA VAL A 34 -2.24 -1.18 15.25
C VAL A 34 -1.24 -1.64 14.20
N GLY A 35 -1.51 -2.77 13.56
CA GLY A 35 -0.78 -3.28 12.41
C GLY A 35 -1.68 -3.36 11.18
N PHE A 36 -1.08 -3.24 10.00
CA PHE A 36 -1.75 -3.43 8.71
C PHE A 36 -1.09 -4.59 7.94
N ILE A 37 -1.90 -5.36 7.22
CA ILE A 37 -1.45 -6.49 6.41
C ILE A 37 -1.93 -6.26 4.98
N ILE A 38 -1.01 -6.36 4.03
CA ILE A 38 -1.25 -6.21 2.60
C ILE A 38 -0.79 -7.47 1.89
N THR A 39 -1.71 -8.16 1.22
CA THR A 39 -1.42 -9.37 0.42
C THR A 39 -1.52 -9.01 -1.06
N LEU A 40 -0.40 -9.14 -1.79
CA LEU A 40 -0.28 -8.79 -3.20
C LEU A 40 0.24 -9.99 -3.99
N ASP A 41 -0.44 -10.30 -5.10
CA ASP A 41 0.00 -11.34 -6.03
C ASP A 41 1.16 -10.84 -6.90
N TYR A 42 2.18 -11.68 -7.10
CA TYR A 42 3.41 -11.35 -7.84
C TYR A 42 3.16 -10.93 -9.29
N ASP A 43 2.15 -11.50 -9.95
CA ASP A 43 1.82 -11.17 -11.35
C ASP A 43 1.35 -9.72 -11.52
N LYS A 44 0.66 -9.18 -10.50
CA LYS A 44 0.14 -7.81 -10.52
C LYS A 44 1.22 -6.76 -10.23
N PHE A 45 2.25 -7.12 -9.47
CA PHE A 45 3.37 -6.22 -9.20
C PHE A 45 4.08 -5.81 -10.48
N ARG A 46 4.38 -6.77 -11.36
CA ARG A 46 5.04 -6.50 -12.64
C ARG A 46 4.17 -5.62 -13.53
N GLU A 47 2.87 -5.81 -13.50
CA GLU A 47 1.90 -5.03 -14.26
C GLU A 47 1.82 -3.57 -13.77
N ILE A 48 1.85 -3.32 -12.46
CA ILE A 48 1.86 -1.95 -11.90
C ILE A 48 3.09 -1.16 -12.38
N PHE A 49 4.27 -1.77 -12.35
CA PHE A 49 5.51 -1.11 -12.80
C PHE A 49 5.64 -1.02 -14.33
N GLN A 50 5.14 -2.02 -15.08
CA GLN A 50 5.16 -1.99 -16.54
C GLN A 50 4.12 -1.05 -17.13
N SER A 51 2.94 -0.92 -16.52
CA SER A 51 1.89 0.02 -16.94
C SER A 51 2.39 1.45 -16.87
N SER A 52 3.08 1.82 -15.78
CA SER A 52 3.74 3.13 -15.65
C SER A 52 4.75 3.40 -16.78
N LYS A 53 5.57 2.41 -17.17
CA LYS A 53 6.49 2.54 -18.32
C LYS A 53 5.78 2.66 -19.67
N ARG A 54 4.63 2.02 -19.84
CA ARG A 54 3.85 2.04 -21.09
C ARG A 54 3.13 3.38 -21.25
N GLU A 55 2.55 3.89 -20.17
CA GLU A 55 1.94 5.21 -20.07
C GLU A 55 2.95 6.32 -20.40
N LYS A 56 4.16 6.24 -19.81
CA LYS A 56 5.23 7.23 -20.03
C LYS A 56 5.66 7.29 -21.50
N ARG A 57 5.86 6.11 -22.12
CA ARG A 57 6.19 6.01 -23.55
C ARG A 57 5.08 6.50 -24.46
N LYS A 58 3.81 6.35 -24.07
CA LYS A 58 2.66 6.84 -24.83
C LYS A 58 2.61 8.37 -24.80
N ARG A 59 2.78 8.97 -23.61
CA ARG A 59 2.86 10.44 -23.45
C ARG A 59 4.07 11.05 -24.16
N GLU A 60 5.23 10.39 -24.17
CA GLU A 60 6.40 10.84 -24.92
C GLU A 60 6.18 10.81 -26.43
N ARG A 61 5.50 9.78 -26.95
CA ARG A 61 5.14 9.70 -28.38
C ARG A 61 4.11 10.75 -28.78
N GLU A 62 3.11 11.01 -27.94
CA GLU A 62 2.11 12.06 -28.18
C GLU A 62 2.76 13.46 -28.18
N LYS A 63 3.70 13.73 -27.27
CA LYS A 63 4.46 14.99 -27.27
C LYS A 63 5.31 15.19 -28.53
N ASN A 64 6.00 14.14 -28.99
CA ASN A 64 6.79 14.21 -30.21
C ASN A 64 5.92 14.42 -31.46
N ASN A 65 4.79 13.73 -31.57
CA ASN A 65 3.88 13.93 -32.71
C ASN A 65 3.29 15.34 -32.74
N ASN A 66 2.93 15.91 -31.59
CA ASN A 66 2.44 17.29 -31.51
C ASN A 66 3.53 18.31 -31.87
N GLN A 67 4.79 18.08 -31.47
CA GLN A 67 5.90 18.94 -31.89
C GLN A 67 6.11 18.90 -33.42
N VAL A 68 6.05 17.72 -34.04
CA VAL A 68 6.32 17.59 -35.49
C VAL A 68 5.24 18.26 -36.36
N VAL A 69 3.99 18.34 -35.89
CA VAL A 69 2.91 19.04 -36.62
C VAL A 69 2.97 20.57 -36.49
N ASP A 70 3.56 21.11 -35.43
CA ASP A 70 3.70 22.58 -35.27
C ASP A 70 4.78 23.19 -36.18
N PHE A 71 5.66 22.39 -36.79
CA PHE A 71 6.75 22.84 -37.67
C PHE A 71 6.47 22.70 -39.18
N LYS A 72 5.28 22.26 -39.59
CA LYS A 72 4.94 21.99 -41.00
C LYS A 72 3.77 22.85 -41.49
#